data_AF-A0A9W6A7X0-F1
#
_entry.id   AF-A0A9W6A7X0-F1
#
_cell.length_a   1.000
_cell.length_b   1.000
_cell.length_c   1.000
_cell.angle_alpha   90.00
_cell.angle_beta   90.00
_cell.angle_gamma   90.00
#
_symmetry.space_group_name_H-M   'P 1'
#
loop_
_entity.id
_entity.type
_entity.pdbx_description
1 polymer ?
#
loop_
_entity_poly.entity_id
_entity_poly.type
_entity_poly.pdbx_seq_one_letter_code
_entity_poly.pdbx_strand_id
1 'polypeptide(L)'
;MYIPALGLSKISLIILYYRLSDMQRKWRITLWGMTAFVVAYMIILECLFLFTCNPVYKAWHPGAEGHCWSRAPIFMAGVVASMFIDLVLLVMPLPIVVRLQMASRKRIGLVTRYEYIAAGGDGAHVDAGRPDVFAGWGGTLD
;
A
#
# COMPACT_ATOMS: atom_id res chain seq x y z
N MET A 1 -7.91 20.77 -15.70
CA MET A 1 -6.56 20.22 -15.42
C MET A 1 -6.69 19.26 -14.25
N TYR A 2 -6.63 17.94 -14.51
CA TYR A 2 -6.73 16.90 -13.48
C TYR A 2 -5.36 16.48 -12.91
N ILE A 3 -4.29 16.97 -13.54
CA ILE A 3 -2.90 16.77 -13.16
C ILE A 3 -2.67 17.02 -11.67
N PRO A 4 -3.05 18.17 -11.06
CA PRO A 4 -2.87 18.43 -9.62
C PRO A 4 -3.58 17.41 -8.72
N ALA A 5 -4.78 16.96 -9.10
CA ALA A 5 -5.53 15.96 -8.34
C ALA A 5 -4.79 14.60 -8.30
N LEU A 6 -4.12 14.22 -9.39
CA LEU A 6 -3.36 12.97 -9.47
C LEU A 6 -2.09 12.94 -8.61
N GLY A 7 -1.48 14.08 -8.32
CA GLY A 7 -0.34 14.09 -7.39
C GLY A 7 -0.75 14.25 -5.96
N LEU A 8 -1.89 14.87 -5.67
CA LEU A 8 -2.45 14.86 -4.32
C LEU A 8 -2.70 13.42 -3.86
N SER A 9 -3.21 12.54 -4.72
CA SER A 9 -3.36 11.11 -4.40
C SER A 9 -2.01 10.41 -4.17
N LYS A 10 -1.00 10.70 -5.01
CA LYS A 10 0.36 10.13 -4.83
C LYS A 10 1.03 10.62 -3.55
N ILE A 11 0.87 11.90 -3.20
CA ILE A 11 1.37 12.50 -1.96
C ILE A 11 0.67 11.87 -0.75
N SER A 12 -0.65 11.64 -0.82
CA SER A 12 -1.40 10.94 0.22
C SER A 12 -0.86 9.53 0.48
N LEU A 13 -0.58 8.77 -0.59
CA LEU A 13 0.08 7.46 -0.49
C LEU A 13 1.45 7.55 0.17
N ILE A 14 2.27 8.53 -0.22
CA ILE A 14 3.60 8.73 0.39
C ILE A 14 3.48 9.08 1.88
N ILE A 15 2.51 9.90 2.28
CA ILE A 15 2.25 10.22 3.70
C ILE A 15 1.82 8.97 4.47
N LEU A 16 0.95 8.14 3.90
CA LEU A 16 0.55 6.86 4.49
C LEU A 16 1.77 5.94 4.66
N TYR A 17 2.64 5.86 3.65
CA TYR A 17 3.89 5.10 3.74
C TYR A 17 4.86 5.68 4.78
N TYR A 18 4.92 7.01 4.92
CA TYR A 18 5.73 7.66 5.94
C TYR A 18 5.25 7.30 7.35
N ARG A 19 3.93 7.23 7.56
CA ARG A 19 3.33 6.76 8.82
C ARG A 19 3.61 5.28 9.09
N LEU A 20 3.61 4.44 8.06
CA LEU A 20 3.82 2.99 8.21
C LEU A 20 5.29 2.61 8.48
N SER A 21 6.24 3.41 8.00
CA SER A 21 7.67 3.08 7.95
C SER A 21 8.49 3.70 9.09
N ASP A 22 7.90 3.81 10.28
CA ASP A 22 8.43 4.59 11.40
C ASP A 22 9.85 4.15 11.88
N MET A 23 10.34 3.00 11.43
CA MET A 23 11.53 2.32 11.96
C MET A 23 12.88 2.69 11.30
N GLN A 24 12.97 3.34 10.12
CA GLN A 24 14.27 3.50 9.42
C GLN A 24 14.56 4.89 8.83
N ARG A 25 15.63 5.56 9.30
CA ARG A 25 16.06 6.90 8.86
C ARG A 25 16.44 6.97 7.37
N LYS A 26 17.03 5.90 6.82
CA LYS A 26 17.36 5.78 5.37
C LYS A 26 16.11 5.83 4.49
N TRP A 27 15.03 5.22 4.97
CA TRP A 27 13.76 5.18 4.26
C TRP A 27 13.09 6.54 4.14
N ARG A 28 13.21 7.37 5.18
CA ARG A 28 12.70 8.74 5.16
C ARG A 28 13.35 9.56 4.05
N ILE A 29 14.66 9.41 3.81
CA ILE A 29 15.38 10.11 2.73
C ILE A 29 14.84 9.72 1.35
N THR A 30 14.63 8.42 1.11
CA THR A 30 14.08 7.93 -0.17
C THR A 30 12.66 8.44 -0.41
N LEU A 31 11.82 8.45 0.63
CA LEU A 31 10.45 9.00 0.53
C LEU A 31 10.45 10.50 0.21
N TRP A 32 11.30 11.29 0.88
CA TRP A 32 11.43 12.72 0.61
C TRP A 32 11.91 12.99 -0.83
N GLY A 33 12.87 12.21 -1.33
CA GLY A 33 13.31 12.27 -2.72
C GLY A 33 12.16 11.96 -3.69
N MET A 34 11.33 10.96 -3.39
CA MET A 34 10.19 10.61 -4.22
C MET A 34 9.11 11.71 -4.23
N THR A 35 8.82 12.31 -3.08
CA THR A 35 7.91 13.46 -2.99
C THR A 35 8.40 14.62 -3.84
N ALA A 36 9.69 14.96 -3.73
CA ALA A 36 10.30 16.02 -4.53
C ALA A 36 10.20 15.72 -6.03
N PHE A 37 10.43 14.48 -6.44
CA PHE A 37 10.29 14.04 -7.83
C PHE A 37 8.86 14.20 -8.36
N VAL A 38 7.85 13.76 -7.58
CA VAL A 38 6.43 13.89 -7.96
C VAL A 38 6.01 15.35 -8.10
N VAL A 39 6.45 16.22 -7.20
CA VAL A 39 6.17 17.66 -7.24
C VAL A 39 6.88 18.34 -8.41
N ALA A 40 8.14 18.00 -8.68
CA ALA A 40 8.88 18.55 -9.81
C ALA A 40 8.23 18.16 -11.15
N TYR A 41 7.87 16.88 -11.31
CA TYR A 41 7.18 16.38 -12.48
C TYR A 41 5.86 17.11 -12.76
N MET A 42 5.07 17.36 -11.70
CA MET A 42 3.83 18.15 -11.78
C MET A 42 4.06 19.56 -12.32
N ILE A 43 5.03 20.27 -11.76
CA ILE A 43 5.35 21.64 -12.15
C ILE A 43 5.82 21.68 -13.60
N ILE A 44 6.67 20.74 -14.02
CA ILE A 44 7.18 20.66 -15.39
C ILE A 44 6.03 20.48 -16.39
N LEU A 45 5.09 19.57 -16.12
CA LEU A 45 3.96 19.35 -17.03
C LEU A 45 3.02 20.55 -17.10
N GLU A 46 2.70 21.18 -15.97
CA GLU A 46 1.88 22.38 -15.94
C GLU A 46 2.56 23.52 -16.73
N CYS A 47 3.87 23.72 -16.55
CA CYS A 47 4.64 24.67 -17.34
C CYS A 47 4.61 24.34 -18.84
N LEU A 48 4.84 23.09 -19.23
CA LEU A 48 4.78 22.69 -20.65
C LEU A 48 3.38 22.91 -21.26
N PHE A 49 2.33 22.73 -20.47
CA PHE A 49 0.97 22.99 -20.90
C PHE A 49 0.69 24.49 -21.06
N LEU A 50 1.19 25.31 -20.14
CA LEU A 50 1.08 26.77 -20.20
C LEU A 50 1.91 27.38 -21.34
N PHE A 51 3.10 26.83 -21.60
CA PHE A 51 4.05 27.29 -22.63
C PHE A 51 3.97 26.49 -23.93
N THR A 52 2.86 25.77 -24.19
CA THR A 52 2.66 25.00 -25.43
C THR A 52 2.66 25.86 -26.70
N CYS A 53 2.33 27.15 -26.58
CA CYS A 53 2.34 28.10 -27.68
C CYS A 53 3.41 29.17 -27.46
N ASN A 54 4.15 29.50 -28.52
CA ASN A 54 5.03 30.66 -28.55
C ASN A 54 4.52 31.65 -29.62
N PRO A 55 4.03 32.84 -29.24
CA PRO A 55 3.87 33.39 -27.88
C PRO A 55 2.67 32.80 -27.12
N VAL A 56 2.74 32.77 -25.78
CA VAL A 56 1.66 32.28 -24.89
C VAL A 56 0.34 33.00 -25.14
N TYR A 57 0.39 34.28 -25.52
CA TYR A 57 -0.79 35.09 -25.84
C TYR A 57 -1.64 34.51 -26.98
N LYS A 58 -1.02 33.78 -27.92
CA LYS A 58 -1.74 33.10 -29.02
C LYS A 58 -2.69 32.02 -28.52
N ALA A 59 -2.43 31.45 -27.34
CA ALA A 59 -3.35 30.47 -26.73
C ALA A 59 -4.73 31.08 -26.41
N TRP A 60 -4.79 32.39 -26.15
CA TRP A 60 -6.01 33.12 -25.80
C TRP A 60 -6.56 33.96 -26.97
N HIS A 61 -5.71 34.29 -27.95
CA HIS A 61 -6.08 35.03 -29.15
C HIS A 61 -5.75 34.22 -30.42
N PRO A 62 -6.73 33.49 -30.98
CA PRO A 62 -6.50 32.59 -32.12
C PRO A 62 -6.08 33.31 -33.41
N GLY A 63 -6.28 34.63 -33.50
CA GLY A 63 -5.82 35.46 -34.62
C GLY A 63 -4.38 35.95 -34.53
N ALA A 64 -3.65 35.69 -33.45
CA ALA A 64 -2.27 36.14 -33.28
C ALA A 64 -1.27 35.27 -34.07
N GLU A 65 -0.23 35.89 -34.64
CA GLU A 65 0.87 35.18 -35.27
C GLU A 65 1.69 34.38 -34.25
N GLY A 66 2.17 33.20 -34.63
CA GLY A 66 2.91 32.32 -33.74
C GLY A 66 2.75 30.83 -34.07
N HIS A 67 3.53 30.00 -33.40
CA HIS A 67 3.49 28.54 -33.58
C HIS A 67 3.11 27.87 -32.27
N CYS A 68 2.19 26.90 -32.34
CA CYS A 68 1.80 26.08 -31.20
C CYS A 68 2.26 24.65 -31.44
N TRP A 69 2.89 24.06 -30.43
CA TRP A 69 3.22 22.65 -30.46
C TRP A 69 1.99 21.77 -30.24
N SER A 70 2.02 20.57 -30.83
CA SER A 70 0.98 19.59 -30.63
C SER A 70 0.94 19.14 -29.16
N ARG A 71 -0.25 19.04 -28.58
CA ARG A 71 -0.44 18.65 -27.17
C ARG A 71 -0.30 17.15 -26.93
N ALA A 72 -0.43 16.35 -27.99
CA ALA A 72 -0.33 14.88 -27.95
C ALA A 72 0.98 14.35 -27.35
N PRO A 73 2.18 14.79 -27.77
CA PRO A 73 3.44 14.31 -27.21
C PRO A 73 3.61 14.65 -25.73
N ILE A 74 3.20 15.86 -25.32
CA ILE A 74 3.25 16.30 -23.91
C ILE A 74 2.34 15.41 -23.05
N PHE A 75 1.13 15.12 -23.56
CA PHE A 75 0.20 14.23 -22.89
C PHE A 75 0.76 12.81 -22.74
N MET A 76 1.30 12.24 -23.82
CA MET A 76 1.89 10.89 -23.79
C MET A 76 3.05 10.80 -22.82
N ALA A 77 3.94 11.80 -22.81
CA ALA A 77 5.04 11.88 -21.84
C ALA A 77 4.52 11.90 -20.39
N GLY A 78 3.44 12.65 -20.13
CA GLY A 78 2.80 12.67 -18.82
C GLY A 78 2.16 11.33 -18.44
N VAL A 79 1.50 10.64 -19.37
CA VAL A 79 0.92 9.32 -19.07
C VAL A 79 2.02 8.32 -18.69
N VAL A 80 3.09 8.25 -19.49
CA VAL A 80 4.20 7.33 -19.26
C VAL A 80 4.93 7.62 -17.94
N ALA A 81 5.24 8.89 -17.66
CA ALA A 81 5.91 9.27 -16.41
C ALA A 81 5.04 9.01 -15.18
N SER A 82 3.73 9.27 -15.27
CA SER A 82 2.79 8.97 -14.19
C SER A 82 2.74 7.48 -13.86
N MET A 83 2.67 6.63 -14.90
CA MET A 83 2.71 5.18 -14.76
C MET A 83 4.01 4.69 -14.12
N PHE A 84 5.15 5.25 -14.54
CA PHE A 84 6.44 4.91 -13.97
C PHE A 84 6.49 5.21 -12.46
N ILE A 85 5.98 6.37 -12.04
CA ILE A 85 5.87 6.75 -10.63
C ILE A 85 5.01 5.75 -9.86
N ASP A 86 3.90 5.28 -10.43
CA ASP A 86 3.03 4.30 -9.79
C ASP A 86 3.73 2.95 -9.59
N LEU A 87 4.50 2.49 -10.59
CA LEU A 87 5.31 1.28 -10.46
C LEU A 87 6.36 1.41 -9.35
N VAL A 88 7.05 2.55 -9.28
CA VAL A 88 8.05 2.80 -8.23
C VAL A 88 7.38 2.81 -6.85
N LEU A 89 6.24 3.50 -6.71
CA LEU A 89 5.47 3.55 -5.47
C LEU A 89 4.93 2.19 -5.06
N LEU A 90 4.63 1.30 -6.00
CA LEU A 90 4.15 -0.06 -5.72
C LEU A 90 5.28 -1.00 -5.30
N VAL A 91 6.45 -0.88 -5.93
CA VAL A 91 7.63 -1.71 -5.60
C VAL A 91 8.25 -1.31 -4.27
N MET A 92 8.24 -0.02 -3.95
CA MET A 92 8.81 0.56 -2.74
C MET A 92 8.33 -0.15 -1.42
N PRO A 93 7.02 -0.31 -1.13
CA PRO A 93 6.54 -0.88 0.13
C PRO A 93 6.61 -2.41 0.24
N LEU A 94 6.66 -3.14 -0.89
CA LEU A 94 6.69 -4.61 -0.89
C LEU A 94 7.75 -5.22 0.04
N PRO A 95 9.02 -4.80 0.02
CA PRO A 95 10.02 -5.37 0.92
C PRO A 95 9.71 -5.13 2.41
N ILE A 96 9.10 -3.99 2.76
CA ILE A 96 8.73 -3.67 4.15
C ILE A 96 7.56 -4.55 4.61
N VAL A 97 6.53 -4.69 3.77
CA VAL A 97 5.34 -5.50 4.08
C VAL A 97 5.72 -6.97 4.28
N VAL A 98 6.59 -7.52 3.42
CA VAL A 98 7.07 -8.91 3.54
C VAL A 98 7.88 -9.12 4.82
N ARG A 99 8.73 -8.16 5.20
CA ARG A 99 9.52 -8.23 6.44
C ARG A 99 8.61 -8.13 7.69
N LEU A 100 7.56 -7.33 7.64
CA LEU A 100 6.64 -7.11 8.76
C LEU A 100 5.67 -8.28 8.96
N GLN A 101 5.20 -8.91 7.88
CA GLN A 101 4.35 -10.11 7.97
C GLN A 101 5.07 -11.29 8.63
N MET A 102 6.39 -11.42 8.49
CA MET A 102 7.18 -12.46 9.17
C MET A 102 7.21 -12.29 10.70
N ALA A 103 7.19 -11.05 11.20
CA ALA A 103 7.11 -10.78 12.65
C ALA A 103 5.70 -11.04 13.21
N SER A 104 4.64 -10.74 12.44
CA SER A 104 3.25 -10.92 12.88
C SER A 104 2.76 -12.38 12.75
N ARG A 105 3.34 -13.18 11.84
CA ARG A 105 3.02 -14.62 11.70
C ARG A 105 3.45 -15.46 12.90
N LYS A 106 4.37 -14.99 13.74
CA LYS A 106 4.66 -15.62 15.04
C LYS A 106 3.49 -15.51 16.03
N ARG A 107 2.59 -14.54 15.85
CA ARG A 107 1.38 -14.40 16.69
C ARG A 107 0.21 -15.24 16.18
N ILE A 108 0.20 -15.65 14.90
CA ILE A 108 -0.84 -16.54 14.34
C ILE A 108 -0.67 -17.99 14.80
N GLY A 109 0.53 -18.39 15.23
CA GLY A 109 0.74 -19.66 15.95
C GLY A 109 0.01 -19.73 17.31
N LEU A 110 -0.34 -18.58 17.90
CA LEU A 110 -1.19 -18.53 19.10
C LEU A 110 -2.68 -18.51 18.75
N VAL A 111 -3.02 -18.11 17.52
CA VAL A 111 -4.40 -18.00 17.06
C VAL A 111 -4.94 -19.36 16.63
N THR A 112 -4.15 -20.07 15.83
CA THR A 112 -4.39 -21.48 15.56
C THR A 112 -4.47 -22.27 16.88
N ARG A 113 -3.73 -21.86 17.93
CA ARG A 113 -3.84 -22.43 19.28
C ARG A 113 -5.16 -22.33 20.00
N TYR A 114 -5.97 -21.32 19.73
CA TYR A 114 -7.29 -21.29 20.33
C TYR A 114 -8.33 -22.02 19.48
N GLU A 115 -8.19 -22.07 18.15
CA GLU A 115 -9.15 -22.79 17.30
C GLU A 115 -8.99 -24.31 17.39
N TYR A 116 -7.77 -24.85 17.52
CA TYR A 116 -7.60 -26.30 17.69
C TYR A 116 -8.09 -26.83 19.06
N ILE A 117 -8.28 -25.96 20.06
CA ILE A 117 -8.90 -26.34 21.34
C ILE A 117 -10.43 -26.35 21.23
N ALA A 118 -11.02 -25.53 20.36
CA ALA A 118 -12.46 -25.45 20.15
C ALA A 118 -13.02 -26.50 19.15
N ALA A 119 -12.17 -27.05 18.27
CA ALA A 119 -12.57 -27.98 17.22
C ALA A 119 -12.11 -29.45 17.44
N GLY A 120 -11.51 -29.78 18.58
CA GLY A 120 -10.79 -31.05 18.78
C GLY A 120 -11.13 -31.78 20.07
N GLY A 121 -12.42 -31.87 20.42
CA GLY A 121 -12.90 -32.86 21.38
C GLY A 121 -13.54 -34.01 20.62
N ASP A 122 -12.79 -35.10 20.39
CA ASP A 122 -13.26 -36.49 20.43
C ASP A 122 -12.13 -37.49 20.11
N GLY A 123 -11.75 -38.26 21.14
CA GLY A 123 -11.44 -39.69 21.03
C GLY A 123 -10.11 -40.13 20.40
N ALA A 124 -9.02 -40.11 21.16
CA ALA A 124 -7.95 -41.09 20.98
C ALA A 124 -7.49 -41.63 22.35
N HIS A 125 -8.02 -42.81 22.66
CA HIS A 125 -7.60 -43.74 23.69
C HIS A 125 -6.07 -43.84 23.80
N VAL A 126 -5.53 -43.56 24.99
CA VAL A 126 -4.40 -44.31 25.53
C VAL A 126 -4.77 -44.69 26.97
N ASP A 127 -5.20 -45.93 27.10
CA ASP A 127 -5.36 -46.65 28.35
C ASP A 127 -4.06 -46.67 29.17
N ALA A 128 -4.18 -46.54 30.49
CA ALA A 128 -3.84 -47.59 31.45
C ALA A 128 -3.56 -46.97 32.83
N GLY A 129 -4.31 -47.42 33.84
CA GLY A 129 -3.84 -47.29 35.24
C GLY A 129 -4.85 -46.95 36.33
N ARG A 130 -6.08 -47.48 36.26
CA ARG A 130 -6.85 -48.16 37.35
C ARG A 130 -6.97 -47.52 38.77
N PRO A 131 -7.83 -48.10 39.64
CA PRO A 131 -9.14 -47.56 40.04
C PRO A 131 -9.12 -47.13 41.53
N ASP A 132 -10.30 -46.84 42.12
CA ASP A 132 -10.66 -47.19 43.53
C ASP A 132 -11.17 -46.11 44.49
N VAL A 133 -12.07 -45.21 44.07
CA VAL A 133 -12.95 -44.56 45.07
C VAL A 133 -14.36 -44.37 44.50
N PHE A 134 -15.39 -44.68 45.30
CA PHE A 134 -16.80 -44.29 45.09
C PHE A 134 -17.72 -45.19 44.24
N ALA A 135 -17.63 -46.52 44.36
CA ALA A 135 -18.75 -47.41 44.04
C ALA A 135 -19.36 -48.03 45.32
N GLY A 136 -19.68 -47.17 46.28
CA GLY A 136 -20.65 -47.45 47.33
C GLY A 136 -21.74 -46.38 47.20
N TRP A 137 -23.00 -46.78 47.36
CA TRP A 137 -24.24 -46.06 47.02
C TRP A 137 -24.71 -46.35 45.58
N GLY A 138 -25.77 -47.11 45.30
CA GLY A 138 -26.90 -47.57 46.11
C GLY A 138 -28.19 -47.40 45.30
N GLY A 139 -29.01 -48.46 45.20
CA GLY A 139 -30.39 -48.42 44.67
C GLY A 139 -30.47 -48.63 43.16
N THR A 140 -30.74 -49.80 42.55
CA THR A 140 -31.90 -50.71 42.60
C THR A 140 -33.29 -50.07 42.48
N LEU A 141 -34.02 -50.54 41.46
CA LEU A 141 -35.48 -50.70 41.36
C LEU A 141 -36.24 -49.38 41.06
N ASP A 142 -37.10 -49.25 40.04
CA ASP A 142 -37.89 -50.18 39.22
C ASP A 142 -38.11 -49.61 37.79
#